data_AF-A0A6A0H460-F1
#
_entry.id   AF-A0A6A0H460-F1
#
_cell.length_a   1.000
_cell.length_b   1.000
_cell.length_c   1.000
_cell.angle_alpha   90.00
_cell.angle_beta   90.00
_cell.angle_gamma   90.00
#
_symmetry.space_group_name_H-M   'P 1'
#
loop_
_entity.id
_entity.type
_entity.pdbx_description
1 polymer ?
#
loop_
_entity_poly.entity_id
_entity_poly.type
_entity_poly.pdbx_seq_one_letter_code
_entity_poly.pdbx_strand_id
1 'polypeptide(L)'
;MFPQARSLIQPGASCLRQVVAQRQLGMVPIVIEQTGRGERAYDIFSRLLKERIICIMGPIDDHVASLVIAQLLFLQSESAKKPVHMYINSPGGVVTSGLGIYDTMQYIQPPVATWCVGQACSMASLLLAAGSPGMRHALPHARIMTHQPHGGASGQATDIQIQAEEILRLKSRLNAIYSKHTGQPIEKLCEL
;
A
#
# COMPACT_ATOMS: atom_id res chain seq x y z
N MET A 1 50.08 15.10 26.06
CA MET A 1 50.34 15.62 24.71
C MET A 1 49.43 14.85 23.75
N PHE A 2 48.11 15.08 23.87
CA PHE A 2 47.21 15.76 22.90
C PHE A 2 47.15 15.10 21.50
N PRO A 3 45.97 15.03 20.81
CA PRO A 3 44.61 15.34 21.25
C PRO A 3 43.48 14.38 20.78
N GLN A 4 42.35 14.58 21.49
CA GLN A 4 40.95 14.21 21.27
C GLN A 4 40.47 14.04 19.81
N ALA A 5 39.72 12.97 19.55
CA ALA A 5 38.88 12.83 18.36
C ALA A 5 37.60 13.66 18.53
N ARG A 6 37.46 14.70 17.69
CA ARG A 6 36.31 15.60 17.61
C ARG A 6 35.12 14.93 16.92
N SER A 7 33.93 15.33 17.37
CA SER A 7 32.62 15.15 16.77
C SER A 7 32.59 15.44 15.26
N LEU A 8 31.97 14.54 14.49
CA LEU A 8 31.46 14.84 13.16
C LEU A 8 29.94 14.60 13.14
N ILE A 9 29.21 15.58 13.67
CA ILE A 9 27.87 15.89 13.18
C ILE A 9 28.09 16.81 11.98
N GLN A 10 27.69 16.35 10.79
CA GLN A 10 27.24 17.26 9.74
C GLN A 10 25.94 16.72 9.11
N PRO A 11 24.92 17.57 8.93
CA PRO A 11 23.64 17.20 8.36
C PRO A 11 23.74 17.20 6.83
N GLY A 12 23.58 16.03 6.23
CA GLY A 12 23.46 15.88 4.78
C GLY A 12 22.15 15.18 4.45
N ALA A 13 21.09 15.98 4.26
CA ALA A 13 19.85 15.51 3.67
C ALA A 13 20.10 15.06 2.22
N SER A 14 20.43 13.78 2.07
CA SER A 14 20.54 13.07 0.79
C SER A 14 20.01 11.65 1.00
N CYS A 15 18.81 11.56 1.57
CA CYS A 15 18.11 10.29 1.73
C CYS A 15 17.50 9.93 0.38
N LEU A 16 18.25 9.14 -0.40
CA LEU A 16 17.77 8.20 -1.41
C LEU A 16 16.67 8.73 -2.33
N ARG A 17 17.09 9.33 -3.47
CA ARG A 17 16.28 9.25 -4.70
C ARG A 17 16.15 7.78 -5.07
N GLN A 18 15.14 7.11 -4.52
CA GLN A 18 14.75 5.79 -4.96
C GLN A 18 14.25 5.98 -6.40
N VAL A 19 15.10 5.63 -7.36
CA VAL A 19 14.69 5.49 -8.75
C VAL A 19 13.59 4.43 -8.73
N VAL A 20 12.34 4.87 -8.72
CA VAL A 20 11.18 4.02 -8.97
C VAL A 20 11.25 3.71 -10.46
N ALA A 21 12.16 2.81 -10.83
CA ALA A 21 12.11 2.19 -12.14
C ALA A 21 10.74 1.54 -12.22
N GLN A 22 9.85 2.08 -13.08
CA GLN A 22 8.65 1.38 -13.49
C GLN A 22 9.10 0.05 -14.07
N ARG A 23 9.14 -0.98 -13.23
CA ARG A 23 9.24 -2.36 -13.69
C ARG A 23 7.90 -2.64 -14.34
N GLN A 24 7.79 -2.36 -15.63
CA GLN A 24 6.79 -3.05 -16.42
C GLN A 24 7.10 -4.53 -16.28
N LEU A 25 6.16 -5.26 -15.68
CA LEU A 25 6.11 -6.71 -15.84
C LEU A 25 6.11 -6.93 -17.35
N GLY A 26 7.07 -7.71 -17.87
CA GLY A 26 7.12 -8.05 -19.29
C GLY A 26 5.89 -8.85 -19.72
N MET A 27 6.00 -9.65 -20.79
CA MET A 27 4.90 -10.56 -21.15
C MET A 27 4.49 -11.43 -19.95
N VAL A 28 3.25 -11.29 -19.51
CA VAL A 28 2.70 -12.07 -18.39
C VAL A 28 2.50 -13.51 -18.88
N PRO A 29 3.09 -14.52 -18.22
CA PRO A 29 2.96 -15.90 -18.65
C PRO A 29 1.50 -16.38 -18.63
N ILE A 30 1.17 -17.21 -19.61
CA ILE A 30 -0.14 -17.87 -19.72
C ILE A 30 -0.08 -19.26 -19.11
N VAL A 31 -1.11 -19.60 -18.35
CA VAL A 31 -1.36 -20.92 -17.75
C VAL A 31 -2.55 -21.55 -18.46
N ILE A 32 -2.38 -22.81 -18.89
CA ILE A 32 -3.45 -23.60 -19.51
C ILE A 32 -4.02 -24.55 -18.45
N GLU A 33 -5.31 -24.43 -18.19
CA GLU A 33 -6.06 -25.28 -17.25
C GLU A 33 -6.96 -26.23 -18.06
N GLN A 34 -6.69 -27.53 -17.99
CA GLN A 34 -7.55 -28.55 -18.58
C GLN A 34 -8.75 -28.79 -17.65
N THR A 35 -9.94 -28.47 -18.13
CA THR A 35 -11.20 -28.80 -17.45
C THR A 35 -11.87 -29.95 -18.18
N GLY A 36 -12.79 -30.67 -17.54
CA GLY A 36 -13.57 -31.73 -18.20
C GLY A 36 -14.44 -31.24 -19.38
N ARG A 37 -14.50 -29.92 -19.64
CA ARG A 37 -15.19 -29.28 -20.77
C ARG A 37 -14.23 -28.64 -21.79
N GLY A 38 -12.93 -28.88 -21.68
CA GLY A 38 -11.90 -28.33 -22.57
C GLY A 38 -10.83 -27.51 -21.86
N GLU A 39 -9.93 -26.92 -22.64
CA GLU A 39 -8.82 -26.10 -22.15
C GLU A 39 -9.21 -24.64 -22.00
N ARG A 40 -8.79 -24.01 -20.91
CA ARG A 40 -8.90 -22.56 -20.70
C ARG A 40 -7.54 -21.97 -20.44
N ALA A 41 -7.20 -20.91 -21.16
CA ALA A 41 -5.98 -20.14 -20.98
C ALA A 41 -6.25 -18.91 -20.11
N TYR A 42 -5.43 -18.71 -19.09
CA TYR A 42 -5.45 -17.54 -18.20
C TYR A 42 -4.05 -16.96 -18.10
N ASP A 43 -3.90 -15.65 -17.97
CA ASP A 43 -2.65 -15.13 -17.44
C ASP A 43 -2.50 -15.52 -15.96
N ILE A 44 -1.27 -15.49 -15.45
CA ILE A 44 -0.99 -15.94 -14.08
C ILE A 44 -1.78 -15.16 -13.02
N PHE A 45 -2.03 -13.85 -13.21
CA PHE A 45 -2.78 -13.04 -12.25
C PHE A 45 -4.27 -13.34 -12.32
N SER A 46 -4.82 -13.54 -13.51
CA SER A 46 -6.21 -14.01 -13.65
C SER A 46 -6.42 -15.38 -13.00
N ARG A 47 -5.43 -16.28 -13.09
CA ARG A 47 -5.51 -17.58 -12.39
C ARG A 47 -5.48 -17.43 -10.88
N LEU A 48 -4.67 -16.51 -10.34
CA LEU A 48 -4.63 -16.17 -8.92
C LEU A 48 -5.93 -15.52 -8.43
N LEU A 49 -6.55 -14.67 -9.24
CA LEU A 49 -7.82 -14.03 -8.89
C LEU A 49 -8.95 -15.05 -8.70
N LYS A 50 -8.95 -16.17 -9.46
CA LYS A 50 -9.87 -17.31 -9.20
C LYS A 50 -9.70 -17.91 -7.81
N GLU A 51 -8.49 -17.89 -7.25
CA GLU A 51 -8.19 -18.27 -5.86
C GLU A 51 -8.37 -17.11 -4.86
N ARG A 52 -8.99 -16.00 -5.30
CA ARG A 52 -9.24 -14.78 -4.51
C ARG A 52 -7.97 -14.07 -4.04
N ILE A 53 -6.91 -14.17 -4.84
CA ILE A 53 -5.63 -13.51 -4.59
C ILE A 53 -5.52 -12.26 -5.48
N ILE A 54 -5.29 -11.11 -4.84
CA ILE A 54 -5.01 -9.82 -5.49
C ILE A 54 -3.55 -9.45 -5.23
N CYS A 55 -2.83 -9.06 -6.28
CA CYS A 55 -1.42 -8.70 -6.21
C CYS A 55 -1.21 -7.20 -6.42
N ILE A 56 -0.74 -6.48 -5.40
CA ILE A 56 -0.28 -5.09 -5.50
C ILE A 56 1.25 -5.10 -5.61
N MET A 57 1.75 -5.02 -6.84
CA MET A 57 3.17 -5.17 -7.16
C MET A 57 3.69 -3.89 -7.83
N GLY A 58 4.26 -2.98 -7.06
CA GLY A 58 4.74 -1.68 -7.53
C GLY A 58 4.01 -0.48 -6.92
N PRO A 59 4.22 0.72 -7.47
CA PRO A 59 3.63 1.96 -6.95
C PRO A 59 2.10 1.93 -6.97
N ILE A 60 1.46 2.60 -6.01
CA ILE A 60 0.01 2.79 -5.97
C ILE A 60 -0.32 4.09 -6.70
N ASP A 61 -0.96 3.99 -7.85
CA ASP A 61 -1.51 5.09 -8.62
C ASP A 61 -3.01 4.85 -8.90
N ASP A 62 -3.65 5.77 -9.62
CA ASP A 62 -5.07 5.68 -9.96
C ASP A 62 -5.41 4.45 -10.81
N HIS A 63 -4.48 3.99 -11.65
CA HIS A 63 -4.68 2.81 -12.47
C HIS A 63 -4.68 1.54 -11.61
N VAL A 64 -3.66 1.36 -10.78
CA VAL A 64 -3.56 0.22 -9.84
C VAL A 64 -4.74 0.23 -8.88
N ALA A 65 -5.12 1.39 -8.33
CA ALA A 65 -6.27 1.49 -7.44
C ALA A 65 -7.58 1.10 -8.13
N SER A 66 -7.82 1.56 -9.34
CA SER A 66 -9.01 1.19 -10.12
C SER A 66 -9.10 -0.32 -10.32
N LEU A 67 -7.98 -0.98 -10.67
CA LEU A 67 -7.94 -2.43 -10.86
C LEU A 67 -8.17 -3.20 -9.54
N VAL A 68 -7.55 -2.77 -8.44
CA VAL A 68 -7.71 -3.42 -7.12
C VAL A 68 -9.14 -3.27 -6.61
N ILE A 69 -9.73 -2.09 -6.73
CA ILE A 69 -11.12 -1.83 -6.34
C ILE A 69 -12.07 -2.71 -7.15
N ALA A 70 -11.90 -2.77 -8.47
CA ALA A 70 -12.71 -3.63 -9.33
C ALA A 70 -12.58 -5.12 -8.94
N GLN A 71 -11.37 -5.60 -8.65
CA GLN A 71 -11.13 -6.96 -8.19
C GLN A 71 -11.79 -7.25 -6.84
N LEU A 72 -11.71 -6.33 -5.87
CA LEU A 72 -12.36 -6.48 -4.56
C LEU A 72 -13.89 -6.59 -4.70
N LEU A 73 -14.49 -5.72 -5.51
CA LEU A 73 -15.93 -5.73 -5.76
C LEU A 73 -16.37 -7.01 -6.50
N PHE A 74 -15.59 -7.45 -7.48
CA PHE A 74 -15.82 -8.72 -8.18
C PHE A 74 -15.75 -9.93 -7.24
N LEU A 75 -14.72 -10.00 -6.38
CA LEU A 75 -14.58 -11.10 -5.44
C LEU A 75 -15.69 -11.09 -4.38
N GLN A 76 -16.19 -9.92 -4.00
CA GLN A 76 -17.37 -9.83 -3.16
C GLN A 76 -18.61 -10.43 -3.85
N SER A 77 -18.86 -10.10 -5.12
CA SER A 77 -20.03 -10.63 -5.84
C SER A 77 -19.98 -12.15 -6.01
N GLU A 78 -18.78 -12.72 -6.19
CA GLU A 78 -18.59 -14.17 -6.26
C GLU A 78 -18.85 -14.87 -4.92
N SER A 79 -18.47 -14.23 -3.81
CA SER A 79 -18.77 -14.74 -2.47
C SER A 79 -18.50 -13.67 -1.41
N ALA A 80 -19.52 -13.33 -0.64
CA ALA A 80 -19.44 -12.42 0.51
C ALA A 80 -18.72 -12.98 1.75
N LYS A 81 -18.47 -14.29 1.82
CA LYS A 81 -17.94 -14.96 3.04
C LYS A 81 -16.48 -15.37 2.94
N LYS A 82 -16.04 -15.85 1.78
CA LYS A 82 -14.68 -16.35 1.58
C LYS A 82 -13.66 -15.22 1.63
N PRO A 83 -12.54 -15.36 2.36
CA PRO A 83 -11.54 -14.31 2.47
C PRO A 83 -10.96 -13.90 1.10
N VAL A 84 -10.53 -12.65 1.01
CA VAL A 84 -9.70 -12.14 -0.10
C VAL A 84 -8.27 -12.00 0.42
N HIS A 85 -7.29 -12.45 -0.36
CA HIS A 85 -5.88 -12.39 0.01
C HIS A 85 -5.16 -11.33 -0.83
N MET A 86 -4.76 -10.23 -0.20
CA MET A 86 -4.01 -9.15 -0.83
C MET A 86 -2.51 -9.30 -0.54
N TYR A 87 -1.74 -9.59 -1.58
CA TYR A 87 -0.28 -9.64 -1.51
C TYR A 87 0.29 -8.29 -1.92
N ILE A 88 1.09 -7.68 -1.04
CA ILE A 88 1.56 -6.31 -1.14
C ILE A 88 3.09 -6.30 -1.22
N ASN A 89 3.60 -5.82 -2.35
CA ASN A 89 4.99 -5.45 -2.59
C ASN A 89 5.03 -4.06 -3.22
N SER A 90 4.96 -3.02 -2.40
CA SER A 90 4.77 -1.66 -2.90
C SER A 90 5.56 -0.64 -2.09
N PRO A 91 6.24 0.32 -2.78
CA PRO A 91 6.87 1.46 -2.13
C PRO A 91 5.83 2.51 -1.66
N GLY A 92 4.53 2.27 -1.86
CA GLY A 92 3.48 3.25 -1.63
C GLY A 92 3.14 4.02 -2.92
N GLY A 93 2.57 5.21 -2.77
CA GLY A 93 2.18 6.03 -3.91
C GLY A 93 1.15 7.09 -3.53
N VAL A 94 0.21 7.36 -4.44
CA VAL A 94 -0.79 8.42 -4.31
C VAL A 94 -1.75 8.13 -3.14
N VAL A 95 -1.89 9.10 -2.24
CA VAL A 95 -2.67 8.95 -1.00
C VAL A 95 -4.15 8.71 -1.30
N THR A 96 -4.74 9.46 -2.22
CA THR A 96 -6.16 9.33 -2.59
C THR A 96 -6.47 7.98 -3.21
N SER A 97 -5.62 7.49 -4.12
CA SER A 97 -5.77 6.16 -4.73
C SER A 97 -5.68 5.05 -3.68
N GLY A 98 -4.73 5.17 -2.74
CA GLY A 98 -4.63 4.24 -1.61
C GLY A 98 -5.82 4.30 -0.64
N LEU A 99 -6.38 5.50 -0.38
CA LEU A 99 -7.60 5.65 0.43
C LEU A 99 -8.82 5.03 -0.25
N GLY A 100 -8.93 5.09 -1.58
CA GLY A 100 -9.99 4.40 -2.32
C GLY A 100 -9.93 2.87 -2.16
N ILE A 101 -8.73 2.29 -2.22
CA ILE A 101 -8.52 0.87 -1.92
C ILE A 101 -8.90 0.57 -0.47
N TYR A 102 -8.41 1.38 0.47
CA TYR A 102 -8.68 1.24 1.90
C TYR A 102 -10.18 1.21 2.19
N ASP A 103 -10.93 2.21 1.73
CA ASP A 103 -12.37 2.30 1.97
C ASP A 103 -13.10 1.11 1.35
N THR A 104 -12.67 0.66 0.16
CA THR A 104 -13.24 -0.54 -0.47
C THR A 104 -12.97 -1.79 0.37
N MET A 105 -11.77 -1.96 0.93
CA MET A 105 -11.46 -3.08 1.84
C MET A 105 -12.35 -3.07 3.09
N GLN A 106 -12.69 -1.89 3.62
CA GLN A 106 -13.57 -1.78 4.79
C GLN A 106 -15.06 -1.92 4.42
N TYR A 107 -15.43 -1.57 3.18
CA TYR A 107 -16.80 -1.61 2.69
C TYR A 107 -17.26 -3.03 2.35
N ILE A 108 -16.38 -3.84 1.76
CA ILE A 108 -16.77 -5.18 1.33
C ILE A 108 -17.01 -6.12 2.52
N GLN A 109 -17.95 -7.06 2.35
CA GLN A 109 -18.30 -8.06 3.37
C GLN A 109 -17.22 -9.14 3.61
N PRO A 110 -16.52 -9.67 2.58
CA PRO A 110 -15.52 -10.69 2.81
C PRO A 110 -14.34 -10.15 3.63
N PRO A 111 -13.79 -10.93 4.57
CA PRO A 111 -12.60 -10.51 5.29
C PRO A 111 -11.40 -10.41 4.33
N VAL A 112 -10.57 -9.38 4.52
CA VAL A 112 -9.41 -9.11 3.67
C VAL A 112 -8.14 -9.44 4.44
N ALA A 113 -7.46 -10.52 4.04
CA ALA A 113 -6.14 -10.86 4.53
C ALA A 113 -5.07 -10.07 3.77
N THR A 114 -4.08 -9.53 4.46
CA THR A 114 -2.99 -8.76 3.86
C THR A 114 -1.64 -9.43 4.11
N TRP A 115 -0.80 -9.49 3.09
CA TRP A 115 0.50 -10.18 3.10
C TRP A 115 1.59 -9.26 2.58
N CYS A 116 2.51 -8.85 3.43
CA CYS A 116 3.69 -8.11 3.00
C CYS A 116 4.73 -9.08 2.41
N VAL A 117 5.00 -8.94 1.12
CA VAL A 117 5.96 -9.75 0.36
C VAL A 117 7.03 -8.86 -0.27
N GLY A 118 8.11 -8.63 0.45
CA GLY A 118 9.19 -7.71 0.04
C GLY A 118 9.10 -6.38 0.78
N GLN A 119 8.24 -5.46 0.34
CA GLN A 119 8.04 -4.19 1.06
C GLN A 119 6.59 -3.72 1.12
N ALA A 120 6.25 -3.02 2.21
CA ALA A 120 5.05 -2.21 2.33
C ALA A 120 5.44 -0.87 2.94
N CYS A 121 5.54 0.15 2.09
CA CYS A 121 5.97 1.50 2.47
C CYS A 121 4.83 2.51 2.29
N SER A 122 4.75 3.53 3.16
CA SER A 122 3.79 4.64 3.00
C SER A 122 2.33 4.18 2.90
N MET A 123 1.60 4.51 1.81
CA MET A 123 0.24 4.00 1.59
C MET A 123 0.14 2.47 1.59
N ALA A 124 1.21 1.75 1.19
CA ALA A 124 1.19 0.29 1.21
C ALA A 124 1.26 -0.28 2.63
N SER A 125 1.96 0.37 3.57
CA SER A 125 1.93 -0.04 4.98
C SER A 125 0.58 0.25 5.63
N LEU A 126 -0.11 1.31 5.20
CA LEU A 126 -1.48 1.58 5.64
C LEU A 126 -2.44 0.49 5.17
N LEU A 127 -2.38 0.12 3.89
CA LEU A 127 -3.20 -0.98 3.35
C LEU A 127 -2.88 -2.31 4.02
N LEU A 128 -1.60 -2.59 4.29
CA LEU A 128 -1.20 -3.76 5.06
C LEU A 128 -1.85 -3.78 6.45
N ALA A 129 -1.79 -2.65 7.18
CA ALA A 129 -2.39 -2.52 8.51
C ALA A 129 -3.92 -2.61 8.49
N ALA A 130 -4.56 -2.26 7.37
CA ALA A 130 -6.01 -2.22 7.19
C ALA A 130 -6.68 -3.59 6.92
N GLY A 131 -5.88 -4.66 6.77
CA GLY A 131 -6.40 -6.03 6.70
C GLY A 131 -7.21 -6.39 7.94
N SER A 132 -8.12 -7.37 7.80
CA SER A 132 -8.99 -7.81 8.88
C SER A 132 -8.20 -8.24 10.13
N PRO A 133 -8.71 -7.98 11.35
CA PRO A 133 -8.03 -8.36 12.59
C PRO A 133 -7.63 -9.85 12.60
N GLY A 134 -6.38 -10.13 12.96
CA GLY A 134 -5.81 -11.48 12.93
C GLY A 134 -5.35 -11.99 11.56
N MET A 135 -5.59 -11.24 10.47
CA MET A 135 -5.29 -11.65 9.08
C MET A 135 -4.27 -10.72 8.40
N ARG A 136 -3.35 -10.15 9.18
CA ARG A 136 -2.31 -9.23 8.72
C ARG A 136 -0.95 -9.87 8.91
N HIS A 137 -0.28 -10.16 7.80
CA HIS A 137 0.90 -11.00 7.77
C HIS A 137 2.05 -10.31 7.06
N ALA A 138 3.27 -10.64 7.45
CA ALA A 138 4.49 -10.22 6.77
C ALA A 138 5.44 -11.41 6.69
N LEU A 139 6.10 -11.58 5.54
CA LEU A 139 7.14 -12.59 5.41
C LEU A 139 8.39 -12.20 6.23
N PRO A 140 9.25 -13.17 6.62
CA PRO A 140 10.37 -12.93 7.54
C PRO A 140 11.38 -11.86 7.10
N HIS A 141 11.53 -11.64 5.78
CA HIS A 141 12.45 -10.66 5.21
C HIS A 141 11.74 -9.43 4.63
N ALA A 142 10.45 -9.30 4.88
CA ALA A 142 9.69 -8.16 4.42
C ALA A 142 10.02 -6.91 5.24
N ARG A 143 10.04 -5.75 4.58
CA ARG A 143 10.24 -4.45 5.21
C ARG A 143 8.94 -3.67 5.24
N ILE A 144 8.56 -3.20 6.41
CA ILE A 144 7.44 -2.27 6.59
C ILE A 144 8.03 -0.90 6.93
N MET A 145 7.63 0.13 6.20
CA MET A 145 8.08 1.51 6.45
C MET A 145 6.88 2.45 6.51
N THR A 146 6.83 3.25 7.56
CA THR A 146 5.84 4.32 7.75
C THR A 146 6.56 5.66 7.77
N HIS A 147 5.93 6.68 7.19
CA HIS A 147 6.38 8.06 7.24
C HIS A 147 5.18 8.98 7.00
N GLN A 148 5.29 10.25 7.36
CA GLN A 148 4.25 11.25 7.11
C GLN A 148 3.98 11.43 5.61
N PRO A 149 2.77 11.85 5.20
CA PRO A 149 2.52 12.19 3.80
C PRO A 149 3.43 13.33 3.36
N HIS A 150 3.96 13.22 2.15
CA HIS A 150 4.80 14.25 1.54
C HIS A 150 4.01 14.89 0.38
N GLY A 151 4.06 16.21 0.28
CA GLY A 151 3.41 17.00 -0.76
C GLY A 151 4.09 18.36 -0.90
N GLY A 152 3.70 19.12 -1.91
CA GLY A 152 4.23 20.46 -2.16
C GLY A 152 3.21 21.32 -2.87
N ALA A 153 3.35 22.63 -2.73
CA ALA A 153 2.48 23.62 -3.35
C ALA A 153 3.30 24.81 -3.86
N SER A 154 2.86 25.41 -4.97
CA SER A 154 3.42 26.62 -5.56
C SER A 154 2.30 27.45 -6.15
N GLY A 155 2.34 28.78 -6.01
CA GLY A 155 1.27 29.64 -6.49
C GLY A 155 1.10 30.86 -5.60
N GLN A 156 -0.11 31.42 -5.57
CA GLN A 156 -0.43 32.51 -4.66
C GLN A 156 -0.34 32.04 -3.20
N ALA A 157 -0.10 32.96 -2.27
CA ALA A 157 -0.04 32.64 -0.85
C ALA A 157 -1.27 31.86 -0.36
N THR A 158 -2.45 32.23 -0.86
CA THR A 158 -3.72 31.53 -0.57
C THR A 158 -3.72 30.09 -1.08
N ASP A 159 -3.24 29.83 -2.30
CA ASP A 159 -3.17 28.47 -2.86
C ASP A 159 -2.22 27.59 -2.05
N ILE A 160 -1.06 28.14 -1.67
CA ILE A 160 -0.07 27.45 -0.83
C ILE A 160 -0.70 27.12 0.54
N GLN A 161 -1.42 28.05 1.14
CA GLN A 161 -2.09 27.84 2.43
C GLN A 161 -3.14 26.73 2.33
N ILE A 162 -4.02 26.74 1.32
CA ILE A 162 -5.06 25.72 1.13
C ILE A 162 -4.44 24.33 0.98
N GLN A 163 -3.37 24.21 0.19
CA GLN A 163 -2.70 22.93 -0.01
C GLN A 163 -1.99 22.45 1.26
N ALA A 164 -1.37 23.35 2.02
CA ALA A 164 -0.76 22.99 3.30
C ALA A 164 -1.80 22.49 4.31
N GLU A 165 -2.96 23.14 4.38
CA GLU A 165 -4.09 22.70 5.22
C GLU A 165 -4.59 21.31 4.83
N GLU A 166 -4.71 21.01 3.53
CA GLU A 166 -5.10 19.68 3.07
C GLU A 166 -4.05 18.61 3.39
N ILE A 167 -2.75 18.91 3.27
CA ILE A 167 -1.68 17.98 3.67
C ILE A 167 -1.77 17.66 5.18
N LEU A 168 -2.01 18.67 6.02
CA LEU A 168 -2.18 18.48 7.46
C LEU A 168 -3.43 17.66 7.79
N ARG A 169 -4.52 17.88 7.04
CA ARG A 169 -5.76 17.11 7.16
C ARG A 169 -5.54 15.65 6.78
N LEU A 170 -4.86 15.39 5.67
CA LEU A 170 -4.50 14.04 5.23
C LEU A 170 -3.61 13.36 6.27
N LYS A 171 -2.57 14.03 6.76
CA LYS A 171 -1.71 13.50 7.83
C LYS A 171 -2.53 13.05 9.05
N SER A 172 -3.42 13.92 9.53
CA SER A 172 -4.27 13.62 10.69
C SER A 172 -5.19 12.42 10.43
N ARG A 173 -5.77 12.34 9.23
CA ARG A 173 -6.62 11.22 8.81
C ARG A 173 -5.83 9.90 8.75
N LEU A 174 -4.65 9.89 8.15
CA LEU A 174 -3.82 8.68 8.05
C LEU A 174 -3.40 8.20 9.44
N ASN A 175 -3.03 9.11 10.34
CA ASN A 175 -2.68 8.77 11.72
C ASN A 175 -3.87 8.17 12.48
N ALA A 176 -5.09 8.70 12.29
CA ALA A 176 -6.29 8.11 12.88
C ALA A 176 -6.57 6.70 12.35
N ILE A 177 -6.36 6.44 11.05
CA ILE A 177 -6.49 5.10 10.46
C ILE A 177 -5.46 4.15 11.04
N TYR A 178 -4.19 4.56 11.15
CA TYR A 178 -3.17 3.75 11.81
C TYR A 178 -3.52 3.48 13.27
N SER A 179 -3.99 4.47 14.03
CA SER A 179 -4.41 4.29 15.41
C SER A 179 -5.54 3.26 15.53
N LYS A 180 -6.57 3.36 14.68
CA LYS A 180 -7.68 2.39 14.60
C LYS A 180 -7.17 0.96 14.42
N HIS A 181 -6.22 0.74 13.51
CA HIS A 181 -5.77 -0.61 13.16
C HIS A 181 -4.67 -1.16 14.06
N THR A 182 -3.81 -0.31 14.61
CA THR A 182 -2.67 -0.74 15.45
C THR A 182 -2.99 -0.72 16.94
N GLY A 183 -4.04 0.00 17.36
CA GLY A 183 -4.34 0.25 18.77
C GLY A 183 -3.33 1.18 19.46
N GLN A 184 -2.38 1.75 18.71
CA GLN A 184 -1.42 2.71 19.27
C GLN A 184 -2.07 4.09 19.45
N PRO A 185 -1.70 4.82 20.51
CA PRO A 185 -2.17 6.20 20.72
C PRO A 185 -1.70 7.11 19.58
N ILE A 186 -2.53 8.10 19.22
CA ILE A 186 -2.27 9.01 18.10
C ILE A 186 -0.98 9.79 18.31
N GLU A 187 -0.68 10.17 19.55
CA GLU A 187 0.51 10.94 19.92
C GLU A 187 1.80 10.23 19.46
N LYS A 188 1.87 8.91 19.67
CA LYS A 188 3.00 8.08 19.25
C LYS A 188 3.11 7.95 17.73
N LEU A 189 2.01 8.05 17.00
CA LEU A 189 1.99 7.98 15.53
C LEU A 189 2.33 9.32 14.88
N CYS A 190 2.10 10.44 15.58
CA CYS A 190 2.45 11.78 15.12
C CYS A 190 3.97 12.05 15.13
N GLU A 191 4.74 11.26 15.86
CA GLU A 191 6.21 11.35 15.97
C GLU A 191 6.96 10.62 14.84
N LEU A 192 6.27 9.77 14.07
CA LEU A 192 6.77 9.09 12.86
C LEU A 192 6.73 10.00 11.64
#